data_AF-A0A0M2Q206-F1
#
_entry.id   AF-A0A0M2Q206-F1
#
_cell.length_a   1.000
_cell.length_b   1.000
_cell.length_c   1.000
_cell.angle_alpha   90.00
_cell.angle_beta   90.00
_cell.angle_gamma   90.00
#
_symmetry.space_group_name_H-M   'P 1'
#
loop_
_entity.id
_entity.type
_entity.pdbx_description
1 polymer ?
#
loop_
_entity_poly.entity_id
_entity_poly.type
_entity_poly.pdbx_seq_one_letter_code
_entity_poly.pdbx_strand_id
1 'polypeptide(L)'
;MSVPPSPTMAKTPLEAPPQSFGRVFWSTFVTILLAELGDKTQLTTLLMSAESQKPWIVFAGAGTALVTTSLLGVLLGRWLASKLQPRTLNLAAGLVLVTIAATLFWDIIPTLL
;
A
#
# COMPACT_ATOMS: atom_id res chain seq x y z
N MET A 1 -33.11 -6.35 -51.93
CA MET A 1 -33.30 -5.74 -50.59
C MET A 1 -32.52 -6.57 -49.58
N SER A 2 -31.27 -6.21 -49.32
CA SER A 2 -30.45 -6.87 -48.30
C SER A 2 -30.79 -6.27 -46.94
N VAL A 3 -31.32 -7.09 -46.03
CA VAL A 3 -31.53 -6.73 -44.63
C VAL A 3 -30.19 -6.24 -44.05
N PRO A 4 -30.13 -5.05 -43.42
CA PRO A 4 -28.90 -4.60 -42.78
C PRO A 4 -28.51 -5.56 -41.65
N PRO A 5 -27.22 -5.87 -41.45
CA PRO A 5 -26.79 -6.74 -40.36
C PRO A 5 -27.16 -6.10 -39.01
N SER A 6 -27.79 -6.89 -38.15
CA SER A 6 -28.16 -6.47 -36.79
C SER A 6 -26.97 -5.84 -36.09
N PRO A 7 -27.14 -4.70 -35.39
CA PRO A 7 -26.09 -4.11 -34.59
C PRO A 7 -25.61 -5.16 -33.60
N THR A 8 -24.38 -5.63 -33.81
CA THR A 8 -23.70 -6.54 -32.91
C THR A 8 -23.79 -5.91 -31.54
N MET A 9 -24.44 -6.59 -30.59
CA MET A 9 -24.60 -6.11 -29.22
C MET A 9 -23.20 -5.78 -28.69
N ALA A 10 -22.83 -4.49 -28.76
CA ALA A 10 -21.69 -3.97 -28.06
C ALA A 10 -21.98 -4.28 -26.61
N LYS A 11 -21.19 -5.19 -26.03
CA LYS A 11 -21.28 -5.55 -24.63
C LYS A 11 -21.19 -4.24 -23.86
N THR A 12 -22.31 -3.74 -23.37
CA THR A 12 -22.35 -2.61 -22.45
C THR A 12 -21.34 -2.94 -21.35
N PRO A 13 -20.29 -2.13 -21.12
CA PRO A 13 -19.38 -2.38 -20.02
C PRO A 13 -20.23 -2.56 -18.77
N LEU A 14 -20.21 -3.77 -18.20
CA LEU A 14 -20.96 -4.10 -16.99
C LEU A 14 -20.50 -3.11 -15.93
N GLU A 15 -21.34 -2.13 -15.61
CA GLU A 15 -21.06 -1.10 -14.63
C GLU A 15 -20.73 -1.83 -13.32
N ALA A 16 -19.47 -1.73 -12.88
CA ALA A 16 -19.00 -2.49 -11.73
C ALA A 16 -19.89 -2.14 -10.53
N PRO A 17 -20.40 -3.14 -9.78
CA PRO A 17 -21.34 -2.87 -8.69
C PRO A 17 -20.72 -1.87 -7.71
N PRO A 18 -21.50 -0.89 -7.21
CA PRO A 18 -20.99 0.14 -6.31
C PRO A 18 -20.25 -0.53 -5.15
N GLN A 19 -18.97 -0.20 -5.02
CA GLN A 19 -18.16 -0.80 -3.97
C GLN A 19 -18.64 -0.25 -2.63
N SER A 20 -19.19 -1.12 -1.78
CA SER A 20 -19.59 -0.73 -0.44
C SER A 20 -18.35 -0.32 0.36
N PHE A 21 -18.47 0.72 1.19
CA PHE A 21 -17.38 1.18 2.07
C PHE A 21 -16.77 0.03 2.87
N GLY A 22 -17.61 -0.86 3.41
CA GLY A 22 -17.14 -2.03 4.16
C GLY A 22 -16.29 -3.00 3.34
N ARG A 23 -16.57 -3.15 2.04
CA ARG A 23 -15.74 -3.97 1.14
C ARG A 23 -14.37 -3.35 0.96
N VAL A 24 -14.32 -2.05 0.66
CA VAL A 24 -13.05 -1.31 0.48
C VAL A 24 -12.23 -1.32 1.77
N PHE A 25 -12.88 -1.04 2.91
CA PHE A 25 -12.24 -1.06 4.22
C PHE A 25 -11.60 -2.42 4.52
N TRP A 26 -12.36 -3.51 4.44
CA TRP A 26 -11.84 -4.83 4.76
C TRP A 26 -10.79 -5.32 3.76
N SER A 27 -10.97 -5.05 2.46
CA SER A 27 -9.96 -5.42 1.46
C SER A 27 -8.64 -4.71 1.72
N THR A 28 -8.68 -3.39 1.94
CA THR A 28 -7.47 -2.60 2.17
C THR A 28 -6.84 -2.96 3.51
N PHE A 29 -7.64 -3.13 4.57
CA PHE A 29 -7.14 -3.53 5.89
C PHE A 29 -6.42 -4.87 5.84
N VAL A 30 -7.03 -5.91 5.26
CA VAL A 30 -6.39 -7.25 5.19
C VAL A 30 -5.15 -7.22 4.31
N THR A 31 -5.20 -6.55 3.15
CA THR A 31 -4.04 -6.46 2.26
C THR A 31 -2.87 -5.76 2.94
N ILE A 32 -3.10 -4.63 3.60
CA ILE A 32 -2.03 -3.89 4.30
C ILE A 32 -1.56 -4.70 5.52
N LEU A 33 -2.47 -5.28 6.30
CA LEU A 33 -2.12 -6.10 7.46
C LEU A 33 -1.17 -7.23 7.02
N LEU A 34 -1.55 -8.01 6.00
CA LEU A 34 -0.71 -9.10 5.50
C LEU A 34 0.63 -8.62 4.92
N ALA A 35 0.65 -7.45 4.26
CA ALA A 35 1.88 -6.88 3.70
C ALA A 35 2.85 -6.39 4.78
N GLU A 36 2.34 -5.89 5.90
CA GLU A 36 3.12 -5.29 6.99
C GLU A 36 3.40 -6.27 8.14
N LEU A 37 2.74 -7.43 8.18
CA LEU A 37 2.88 -8.43 9.26
C LEU A 37 4.34 -8.88 9.41
N GLY A 38 4.90 -8.66 10.60
CA GLY A 38 6.26 -9.07 10.92
C GLY A 38 7.33 -8.07 10.49
N ASP A 39 6.96 -6.85 10.08
CA ASP A 39 7.93 -5.79 9.89
C ASP A 39 8.67 -5.44 11.19
N LYS A 40 9.90 -4.92 11.05
CA LYS A 40 10.75 -4.49 12.16
C LYS A 40 10.04 -3.48 13.07
N THR A 41 9.21 -2.59 12.52
CA THR A 41 8.44 -1.63 13.33
C THR A 41 7.43 -2.31 14.25
N GLN A 42 6.81 -3.42 13.83
CA GLN A 42 5.89 -4.19 14.66
C GLN A 42 6.63 -4.90 15.81
N LEU A 43 7.80 -5.48 15.54
CA LEU A 43 8.64 -6.07 16.58
C LEU A 43 9.13 -5.03 17.59
N THR A 44 9.57 -3.86 17.12
CA THR A 44 9.93 -2.74 18.01
C THR A 44 8.76 -2.29 18.86
N THR A 45 7.55 -2.18 18.29
CA THR A 45 6.35 -1.80 19.03
C THR A 45 5.97 -2.86 20.06
N LEU A 46 6.09 -4.15 19.72
CA LEU A 46 5.83 -5.26 20.63
C LEU A 46 6.82 -5.26 21.80
N LEU A 47 8.12 -5.08 21.53
CA LEU A 47 9.15 -4.97 22.57
C LEU A 47 8.92 -3.76 23.47
N MET A 48 8.65 -2.59 22.90
CA MET A 48 8.29 -1.39 23.66
C MET A 48 7.04 -1.62 24.53
N SER A 49 6.05 -2.35 24.01
CA SER A 49 4.85 -2.70 24.78
C SER A 49 5.14 -3.71 25.89
N ALA A 50 6.09 -4.62 25.69
CA ALA A 50 6.47 -5.64 26.67
C ALA A 50 7.31 -5.04 27.81
N GLU A 51 8.17 -4.06 27.51
CA GLU A 51 9.00 -3.37 28.52
C GLU A 51 8.24 -2.22 29.22
N SER A 52 7.18 -1.70 28.61
CA SER A 52 6.40 -0.60 29.16
C SER A 52 5.47 -1.06 30.28
N GLN A 53 5.48 -0.34 31.40
CA GLN A 53 4.48 -0.47 32.47
C GLN A 53 3.08 0.02 32.06
N LYS A 54 2.94 0.58 30.84
CA LYS A 54 1.70 1.17 30.31
C LYS A 54 1.49 0.77 28.83
N PRO A 55 1.11 -0.48 28.54
CA PRO A 55 0.98 -1.01 27.17
C PRO A 55 -0.05 -0.25 26.32
N TRP A 56 -1.13 0.25 26.94
CA TRP A 56 -2.15 1.04 26.25
C TRP A 56 -1.63 2.36 25.66
N ILE A 57 -0.64 2.98 26.31
CA ILE A 57 -0.03 4.21 25.80
C ILE A 57 0.86 3.91 24.59
N VAL A 58 1.60 2.79 24.64
CA VAL A 58 2.41 2.33 23.50
C VAL A 58 1.51 2.01 22.31
N PHE A 59 0.40 1.31 22.55
CA PHE A 59 -0.60 1.02 21.51
C PHE A 59 -1.17 2.30 20.90
N ALA A 60 -1.58 3.27 21.71
CA ALA A 60 -2.11 4.54 21.22
C ALA A 60 -1.06 5.34 20.44
N GLY A 61 0.18 5.38 20.92
CA GLY A 61 1.29 6.07 20.26
C GLY A 61 1.64 5.45 18.91
N ALA A 62 1.85 4.13 18.87
CA ALA A 62 2.16 3.39 17.64
C ALA A 62 0.99 3.44 16.64
N GLY A 63 -0.25 3.26 17.11
CA GLY A 63 -1.45 3.37 16.29
C GLY A 63 -1.62 4.77 15.68
N THR A 64 -1.39 5.83 16.47
CA THR A 64 -1.45 7.21 15.96
C THR A 64 -0.35 7.45 14.94
N ALA A 65 0.89 7.02 15.22
CA ALA A 65 2.01 7.15 14.30
C ALA A 65 1.75 6.44 12.96
N LEU A 66 1.16 5.23 13.00
CA LEU A 66 0.76 4.48 11.81
C LEU A 66 -0.27 5.26 10.99
N VAL A 67 -1.38 5.68 11.61
CA VAL A 67 -2.44 6.43 10.95
C VAL A 67 -1.92 7.73 10.34
N THR A 68 -1.11 8.48 11.10
CA THR A 68 -0.51 9.74 10.62
C THR A 68 0.41 9.50 9.43
N THR A 69 1.29 8.51 9.51
CA THR A 69 2.23 8.20 8.42
C THR A 69 1.50 7.73 7.16
N SER A 70 0.49 6.86 7.30
CA SER A 70 -0.33 6.43 6.17
C SER A 70 -1.11 7.59 5.55
N LEU A 71 -1.67 8.49 6.37
CA LEU A 71 -2.39 9.66 5.88
C LEU A 71 -1.46 10.58 5.08
N LEU A 72 -0.26 10.87 5.60
CA LEU A 72 0.73 11.67 4.89
C LEU A 72 1.16 11.00 3.57
N GLY A 73 1.38 9.68 3.59
CA GLY A 73 1.72 8.90 2.39
C GLY A 73 0.63 8.97 1.32
N VAL A 74 -0.65 8.83 1.69
CA VAL A 74 -1.78 8.93 0.75
C VAL A 74 -1.94 10.35 0.21
N LEU A 75 -1.81 11.37 1.06
CA LEU A 75 -1.90 12.77 0.63
C LEU A 75 -0.79 13.13 -0.35
N LEU A 76 0.45 12.77 -0.02
CA LEU A 76 1.61 13.02 -0.87
C LEU A 76 1.52 12.22 -2.17
N GLY A 77 1.14 10.94 -2.10
CA GLY A 77 0.96 10.07 -3.27
C GLY A 77 -0.13 10.59 -4.20
N ARG A 78 -1.27 11.04 -3.66
CA ARG A 78 -2.35 11.68 -4.44
C ARG A 78 -1.90 12.98 -5.09
N TRP A 79 -1.19 13.82 -4.34
CA TRP A 79 -0.66 15.07 -4.87
C TRP A 79 0.33 14.79 -6.02
N LEU A 80 1.24 13.84 -5.86
CA LEU A 80 2.21 13.47 -6.88
C LEU A 80 1.53 12.85 -8.11
N ALA A 81 0.52 11.99 -7.91
CA ALA A 81 -0.32 11.42 -8.97
C ALA A 81 -1.11 12.47 -9.76
N SER A 82 -1.43 13.61 -9.15
CA SER A 82 -2.11 14.71 -9.84
C SER A 82 -1.16 15.55 -10.72
N LYS A 83 0.16 15.50 -10.47
CA LYS A 83 1.16 16.32 -11.16
C LYS A 83 1.95 15.54 -12.20
N LEU A 84 2.16 14.24 -11.99
CA LEU A 84 3.01 13.41 -12.82
C LEU A 84 2.21 12.38 -13.61
N GLN A 85 2.71 12.03 -14.80
CA GLN A 85 2.13 10.93 -15.58
C GLN A 85 2.35 9.59 -14.84
N PRO A 86 1.38 8.65 -14.90
CA PRO A 86 1.48 7.35 -14.23
C PRO A 86 2.74 6.56 -14.60
N ARG A 87 3.21 6.68 -15.85
CA ARG A 87 4.42 6.01 -16.33
C ARG A 87 5.67 6.46 -15.58
N THR A 88 5.80 7.76 -15.33
CA THR A 88 6.94 8.34 -14.59
C THR A 88 6.94 7.87 -13.13
N LEU A 89 5.76 7.83 -12.51
CA LEU A 89 5.60 7.33 -11.14
C LEU A 89 6.00 5.86 -11.00
N ASN A 90 5.54 5.01 -11.91
CA ASN A 90 5.85 3.59 -11.89
C ASN A 90 7.35 3.33 -12.12
N LEU A 91 7.98 4.05 -13.05
CA LEU A 91 9.42 3.95 -13.28
C LEU A 91 10.22 4.44 -12.08
N ALA A 92 9.84 5.57 -11.48
CA ALA A 92 10.50 6.11 -10.30
C ALA A 92 10.37 5.16 -9.10
N ALA A 93 9.17 4.64 -8.83
CA ALA A 93 8.92 3.67 -7.76
C ALA A 93 9.76 2.39 -7.96
N GLY A 94 9.78 1.85 -9.18
CA GLY A 94 10.60 0.69 -9.51
C GLY A 94 12.09 0.95 -9.33
N LEU A 95 12.60 2.11 -9.77
CA LEU A 95 14.01 2.49 -9.62
C LEU A 95 14.42 2.63 -8.15
N VAL A 96 13.58 3.29 -7.34
CA VAL A 96 13.80 3.42 -5.89
C VAL A 96 13.82 2.05 -5.24
N LEU A 97 12.88 1.17 -5.58
CA LEU A 97 12.80 -0.19 -5.03
C LEU A 97 14.04 -1.02 -5.38
N VAL A 98 14.50 -0.98 -6.64
CA VAL A 98 15.74 -1.66 -7.07
C VAL A 98 16.96 -1.10 -6.36
N THR A 99 17.02 0.22 -6.16
CA THR A 99 18.13 0.86 -5.45
C THR A 99 18.18 0.40 -4.00
N ILE A 100 17.03 0.42 -3.30
CA ILE A 100 16.92 -0.07 -1.91
C ILE A 100 17.31 -1.55 -1.83
N ALA A 101 16.83 -2.38 -2.77
CA ALA A 101 17.17 -3.80 -2.79
C ALA A 101 18.67 -4.03 -3.01
N ALA A 102 19.30 -3.28 -3.92
CA ALA A 102 20.72 -3.37 -4.20
C ALA A 102 21.57 -2.94 -2.98
N THR A 103 21.19 -1.86 -2.30
CA THR A 103 21.88 -1.42 -1.08
C THR A 103 21.74 -2.44 0.04
N LEU A 104 20.53 -3.00 0.24
CA LEU A 104 20.31 -4.03 1.26
C LEU A 104 21.14 -5.28 0.98
N PHE A 105 21.21 -5.69 -0.29
CA PHE A 105 22.00 -6.84 -0.71
C PHE A 105 23.49 -6.61 -0.47
N TRP A 106 23.99 -5.41 -0.77
CA TRP A 106 25.38 -5.03 -0.51
C TRP A 106 25.72 -5.05 0.98
N ASP A 107 24.82 -4.62 1.85
CA ASP A 107 25.04 -4.62 3.30
C ASP A 107 24.99 -6.04 3.90
N ILE A 108 24.19 -6.93 3.32
CA ILE A 108 24.06 -8.32 3.80
C ILE A 108 25.32 -9.15 3.49
N ILE A 109 25.95 -8.95 2.32
CA ILE A 109 27.11 -9.77 1.89
C ILE A 109 28.28 -9.76 2.91
N PRO A 110 28.78 -8.59 3.36
CA PRO A 110 29.85 -8.53 4.35
C PRO A 110 29.46 -9.09 5.72
N THR A 111 28.17 -9.11 6.04
CA THR A 111 27.68 -9.62 7.34
C THR A 111 27.68 -11.15 7.37
N LEU A 112 27.71 -11.81 6.21
CA LEU A 112 27.68 -13.27 6.06
C LEU A 112 29.06 -13.92 5.85
N LEU A 113 30.09 -13.14 5.54
CA LEU A 113 31.48 -13.59 5.31
C LEU A 113 32.36 -13.33 6.54
#